data_AF-A0A3A9VTV3-F1
#
_entry.id   AF-A0A3A9VTV3-F1
#
_cell.length_a   1.000
_cell.length_b   1.000
_cell.length_c   1.000
_cell.angle_alpha   90.00
_cell.angle_beta   90.00
_cell.angle_gamma   90.00
#
_symmetry.space_group_name_H-M   'P 1'
#
loop_
_entity.id
_entity.type
_entity.pdbx_description
1 polymer ?
#
loop_
_entity_poly.entity_id
_entity_poly.type
_entity_poly.pdbx_seq_one_letter_code
_entity_poly.pdbx_strand_id
1 'polypeptide(L)'
;MLVFSLFSFSQTSNSLDKEEYLLDGYNFTYQYQTGAAVDISFNGRKLTYQWIAGRNAGKPPKTYVYKSRKLDSGVYMVNWNEPKLKNFITLVYNFNTNTCASSVIVKYGDANPILAFDGGIIKNVIKQ
;
A
#
# COMPACT_ATOMS: atom_id res chain seq x y z
N MET A 1 50.10 21.22 -19.49
CA MET A 1 48.96 20.73 -20.30
C MET A 1 48.01 20.03 -19.34
N LEU A 2 46.89 20.68 -19.01
CA LEU A 2 45.94 20.23 -17.98
C LEU A 2 44.82 19.43 -18.64
N VAL A 3 44.64 18.17 -18.23
CA VAL A 3 43.55 17.31 -18.71
C VAL A 3 42.38 17.45 -17.75
N PHE A 4 41.27 18.00 -18.24
CA PHE A 4 39.99 18.02 -17.51
C PHE A 4 39.18 16.79 -17.91
N SER A 5 39.07 15.83 -17.01
CA SER A 5 38.13 14.71 -17.15
C SER A 5 36.74 15.18 -16.73
N LEU A 6 35.83 15.28 -17.69
CA LEU A 6 34.41 15.53 -17.43
C LEU A 6 33.76 14.22 -16.97
N PHE A 7 33.41 14.14 -15.69
CA PHE A 7 32.49 13.11 -15.20
C PHE A 7 31.07 13.53 -15.55
N SER A 8 30.45 12.87 -16.52
CA SER A 8 29.02 12.98 -16.77
C SER A 8 28.27 12.25 -15.64
N PHE A 9 27.64 13.00 -14.74
CA PHE A 9 26.62 12.46 -13.85
C PHE A 9 25.38 12.15 -14.70
N SER A 10 25.11 10.87 -14.96
CA SER A 10 23.83 10.45 -15.51
C SER A 10 22.81 10.50 -14.38
N GLN A 11 21.98 11.53 -14.37
CA GLN A 11 20.83 11.61 -13.49
C GLN A 11 19.80 10.62 -14.02
N THR A 12 19.71 9.43 -13.43
CA THR A 12 18.58 8.53 -13.69
C THR A 12 17.32 9.29 -13.31
N SER A 13 16.56 9.71 -14.33
CA SER A 13 15.19 10.15 -14.15
C SER A 13 14.44 8.94 -13.60
N ASN A 14 14.34 8.83 -12.29
CA ASN A 14 13.41 7.92 -11.64
C ASN A 14 12.02 8.43 -11.99
N SER A 15 11.52 8.04 -13.17
CA SER A 15 10.12 8.24 -13.49
C SER A 15 9.35 7.53 -12.38
N LEU A 16 8.58 8.30 -11.63
CA LEU A 16 7.70 7.79 -10.60
C LEU A 16 6.62 6.86 -11.20
N ASP A 17 6.56 6.78 -12.54
CA ASP A 17 5.62 6.06 -13.40
C ASP A 17 5.91 4.56 -13.59
N LYS A 18 6.85 3.96 -12.84
CA LYS A 18 7.21 2.54 -13.02
C LYS A 18 6.51 1.60 -12.02
N GLU A 19 5.83 0.62 -12.61
CA GLU A 19 5.17 -0.58 -12.07
C GLU A 19 3.88 -0.38 -11.23
N GLU A 20 2.78 -0.05 -11.91
CA GLU A 20 1.42 -0.14 -11.37
C GLU A 20 0.91 -1.61 -11.32
N TYR A 21 0.05 -1.92 -10.35
CA TYR A 21 -0.66 -3.20 -10.19
C TYR A 21 0.21 -4.46 -9.96
N LEU A 22 1.34 -4.31 -9.28
CA LEU A 22 2.31 -5.37 -8.99
C LEU A 22 1.81 -6.51 -8.11
N LEU A 23 0.71 -6.28 -7.38
CA LEU A 23 0.16 -7.25 -6.46
C LEU A 23 -1.00 -8.05 -7.07
N ASP A 24 -1.33 -7.88 -8.36
CA ASP A 24 -2.38 -8.69 -8.98
C ASP A 24 -2.09 -10.19 -8.81
N GLY A 25 -3.09 -10.94 -8.34
CA GLY A 25 -2.98 -12.36 -7.97
C GLY A 25 -2.67 -12.60 -6.48
N TYR A 26 -2.29 -11.57 -5.71
CA TYR A 26 -2.01 -11.71 -4.29
C TYR A 26 -3.30 -11.63 -3.45
N ASN A 27 -3.36 -12.45 -2.42
CA ASN A 27 -4.32 -12.34 -1.33
C ASN A 27 -3.66 -12.71 0.00
N PHE A 28 -4.04 -12.01 1.06
CA PHE A 28 -3.54 -12.25 2.41
C PHE A 28 -4.43 -11.57 3.46
N THR A 29 -4.26 -11.99 4.71
CA THR A 29 -4.81 -11.31 5.87
C THR A 29 -3.71 -10.49 6.51
N TYR A 30 -4.01 -9.31 7.04
CA TYR A 30 -3.12 -8.64 7.97
C TYR A 30 -3.88 -8.14 9.19
N GLN A 31 -3.19 -8.14 10.33
CA GLN A 31 -3.73 -7.74 11.62
C GLN A 31 -2.92 -6.56 12.14
N TYR A 32 -3.61 -5.45 12.42
CA TYR A 32 -3.03 -4.28 13.08
C TYR A 32 -2.62 -4.60 14.52
N GLN A 33 -1.66 -3.85 15.04
CA GLN A 33 -1.26 -3.90 16.45
C GLN A 33 -2.42 -3.59 17.42
N THR A 34 -3.43 -2.84 16.95
CA THR A 34 -4.66 -2.55 17.69
C THR A 34 -5.64 -3.74 17.78
N GLY A 35 -5.32 -4.87 17.15
CA GLY A 35 -6.15 -6.08 17.14
C GLY A 35 -7.20 -6.11 16.02
N ALA A 36 -7.39 -5.02 15.27
CA ALA A 36 -8.22 -5.03 14.07
C ALA A 36 -7.54 -5.84 12.95
N ALA A 37 -8.31 -6.49 12.08
CA ALA A 37 -7.76 -7.32 11.01
C ALA A 37 -8.55 -7.17 9.71
N VAL A 38 -7.85 -7.33 8.60
CA VAL A 38 -8.33 -7.10 7.25
C VAL A 38 -7.91 -8.25 6.35
N ASP A 39 -8.86 -8.85 5.65
CA ASP A 39 -8.59 -9.67 4.46
C ASP A 39 -8.48 -8.74 3.26
N ILE A 40 -7.43 -8.90 2.48
CA ILE A 40 -7.19 -8.12 1.27
C ILE A 40 -6.79 -9.00 0.10
N SER A 41 -7.32 -8.68 -1.07
CA SER A 41 -6.99 -9.33 -2.34
C SER A 41 -6.78 -8.30 -3.44
N PHE A 42 -5.96 -8.67 -4.42
CA PHE A 42 -5.57 -7.83 -5.54
C PHE A 42 -5.83 -8.60 -6.84
N ASN A 43 -6.72 -8.08 -7.68
CA ASN A 43 -7.08 -8.73 -8.94
C ASN A 43 -7.54 -7.69 -9.96
N GLY A 44 -7.05 -7.80 -11.19
CA GLY A 44 -7.51 -6.99 -12.31
C GLY A 44 -7.40 -5.50 -12.01
N ARG A 45 -6.24 -5.07 -11.48
CA ARG A 45 -5.93 -3.68 -11.13
C ARG A 45 -6.74 -3.10 -9.97
N LYS A 46 -7.48 -3.94 -9.26
CA LYS A 46 -8.30 -3.55 -8.11
C LYS A 46 -7.84 -4.27 -6.86
N LEU A 47 -7.86 -3.56 -5.75
CA LEU A 47 -7.82 -4.18 -4.43
C LEU A 47 -9.24 -4.32 -3.91
N THR A 48 -9.50 -5.40 -3.20
CA THR A 48 -10.72 -5.60 -2.41
C THR A 48 -10.32 -5.91 -0.99
N TYR A 49 -10.88 -5.20 -0.02
CA TYR A 49 -10.61 -5.46 1.39
C TYR A 49 -11.90 -5.65 2.18
N GLN A 50 -11.83 -6.49 3.23
CA GLN A 50 -12.88 -6.70 4.20
C GLN A 50 -12.30 -6.68 5.61
N TRP A 51 -12.93 -5.90 6.50
CA TRP A 51 -12.61 -5.97 7.92
C TRP A 51 -13.18 -7.26 8.49
N ILE A 52 -12.31 -8.11 9.04
CA ILE A 52 -12.68 -9.38 9.66
C ILE A 52 -12.57 -9.34 11.19
N ALA A 53 -11.88 -8.34 11.74
CA ALA A 53 -11.84 -8.06 13.18
C ALA A 53 -11.79 -6.54 13.46
N GLY A 54 -12.23 -6.14 14.64
CA GLY A 54 -12.31 -4.74 15.09
C GLY A 54 -13.67 -4.08 14.83
N ARG A 55 -13.75 -2.76 15.03
CA ARG A 55 -15.02 -1.98 14.97
C ARG A 55 -15.81 -2.14 13.66
N ASN A 56 -15.13 -2.44 12.57
CA ASN A 56 -15.72 -2.55 11.24
C ASN A 56 -15.94 -4.00 10.79
N ALA A 57 -15.69 -5.00 11.64
CA ALA A 57 -15.84 -6.41 11.31
C ALA A 57 -17.25 -6.74 10.80
N GLY A 58 -17.34 -7.63 9.81
CA GLY A 58 -18.61 -8.09 9.22
C GLY A 58 -19.26 -7.12 8.23
N LYS A 59 -18.69 -5.93 8.02
CA LYS A 59 -19.12 -5.05 6.93
C LYS A 59 -18.79 -5.68 5.57
N PRO A 60 -19.59 -5.40 4.52
CA PRO A 60 -19.30 -5.89 3.17
C PRO A 60 -17.91 -5.48 2.67
N PRO A 61 -17.28 -6.29 1.79
CA PRO A 61 -16.01 -5.94 1.17
C PRO A 61 -16.14 -4.67 0.34
N LYS A 62 -15.05 -3.91 0.26
CA LYS A 62 -14.94 -2.70 -0.55
C LYS A 62 -13.83 -2.85 -1.58
N THR A 63 -14.08 -2.35 -2.78
CA THR A 63 -13.17 -2.50 -3.92
C THR A 63 -12.79 -1.15 -4.50
N TYR A 64 -11.49 -0.95 -4.73
CA TYR A 64 -10.93 0.28 -5.29
C TYR A 64 -9.83 -0.03 -6.30
N VAL A 65 -9.62 0.86 -7.26
CA VAL A 65 -8.40 0.84 -8.07
C VAL A 65 -7.23 1.19 -7.16
N TYR A 66 -6.14 0.43 -7.26
CA TYR A 66 -4.95 0.64 -6.46
C TYR A 66 -3.77 0.98 -7.34
N LYS A 67 -2.77 1.63 -6.76
CA LYS A 67 -1.44 1.75 -7.37
C LYS A 67 -0.43 1.07 -6.48
N SER A 68 0.64 0.59 -7.08
CA SER A 68 1.75 -0.01 -6.37
C SER A 68 3.08 0.56 -6.85
N ARG A 69 4.12 0.36 -6.05
CA ARG A 69 5.51 0.52 -6.43
C ARG A 69 6.33 -0.53 -5.72
N LYS A 70 7.27 -1.16 -6.43
CA LYS A 70 8.30 -1.99 -5.81
C LYS A 70 9.34 -1.09 -5.13
N LEU A 71 9.57 -1.29 -3.84
CA LEU A 71 10.62 -0.60 -3.09
C LEU A 71 11.89 -1.45 -2.99
N ASP A 72 11.72 -2.77 -2.87
CA ASP A 72 12.79 -3.77 -2.86
C ASP A 72 12.21 -5.15 -3.25
N SER A 73 13.05 -6.18 -3.32
CA SER A 73 12.61 -7.57 -3.42
C SER A 73 11.72 -7.92 -2.23
N GLY A 74 10.46 -8.28 -2.49
CA GLY A 74 9.48 -8.62 -1.44
C GLY A 74 8.91 -7.41 -0.68
N VAL A 75 9.25 -6.17 -1.06
CA VAL A 75 8.76 -4.95 -0.40
C VAL A 75 8.05 -4.03 -1.39
N TYR A 76 6.80 -3.73 -1.09
CA TYR A 76 5.91 -2.98 -1.99
C TYR A 76 5.18 -1.87 -1.25
N MET A 77 5.11 -0.70 -1.86
CA MET A 77 4.19 0.37 -1.45
C MET A 77 2.91 0.26 -2.28
N VAL A 78 1.75 0.34 -1.65
CA VAL A 78 0.43 0.29 -2.26
C VAL A 78 -0.37 1.48 -1.78
N ASN A 79 -1.13 2.12 -2.66
CA ASN A 79 -2.07 3.17 -2.27
C ASN A 79 -3.38 3.09 -3.04
N TRP A 80 -4.44 3.62 -2.44
CA TRP A 80 -5.73 3.80 -3.10
C TRP A 80 -6.47 4.99 -2.50
N ASN A 81 -7.43 5.49 -3.28
CA ASN A 81 -8.32 6.57 -2.88
C ASN A 81 -9.75 6.05 -2.71
N GLU A 82 -10.40 6.45 -1.62
CA GLU A 82 -11.82 6.21 -1.34
C GLU A 82 -12.60 7.53 -1.45
N PRO A 83 -12.89 8.02 -2.67
CA PRO A 83 -13.33 9.40 -2.88
C PRO A 83 -14.65 9.75 -2.17
N LYS A 84 -15.58 8.79 -2.07
CA LYS A 84 -16.85 8.97 -1.36
C LYS A 84 -16.66 9.16 0.16
N LEU A 85 -15.62 8.56 0.72
CA LEU A 85 -15.28 8.67 2.14
C LEU A 85 -14.22 9.73 2.39
N LYS A 86 -13.65 10.28 1.31
CA LYS A 86 -12.49 11.17 1.32
C LYS A 86 -11.35 10.57 2.14
N ASN A 87 -11.04 9.29 1.90
CA ASN A 87 -9.87 8.66 2.51
C ASN A 87 -8.78 8.41 1.46
N PHE A 88 -7.53 8.65 1.84
CA PHE A 88 -6.38 8.22 1.05
C PHE A 88 -5.50 7.31 1.90
N ILE A 89 -5.27 6.09 1.42
CA ILE A 89 -4.56 5.05 2.16
C ILE A 89 -3.26 4.75 1.44
N THR A 90 -2.17 4.64 2.19
CA THR A 90 -0.90 4.08 1.72
C THR A 90 -0.42 3.01 2.69
N LEU A 91 -0.15 1.81 2.16
CA LEU A 91 0.38 0.67 2.89
C LEU A 91 1.76 0.30 2.33
N VAL A 92 2.70 -0.04 3.19
CA VAL A 92 3.94 -0.70 2.82
C VAL A 92 3.86 -2.14 3.29
N TYR A 93 3.90 -3.08 2.35
CA TYR A 93 3.96 -4.50 2.63
C TYR A 93 5.41 -4.98 2.52
N ASN A 94 5.91 -5.60 3.58
CA ASN A 94 7.18 -6.31 3.57
C ASN A 94 6.89 -7.81 3.77
N PHE A 95 6.89 -8.56 2.66
CA PHE A 95 6.66 -9.99 2.67
C PHE A 95 7.85 -10.79 3.18
N ASN A 96 9.05 -10.21 3.24
CA ASN A 96 10.22 -10.88 3.80
C ASN A 96 10.11 -11.05 5.32
N THR A 97 9.47 -10.08 5.99
CA THR A 97 9.24 -10.07 7.44
C THR A 97 7.79 -10.32 7.83
N ASN A 98 6.90 -10.48 6.85
CA ASN A 98 5.45 -10.56 7.06
C ASN A 98 4.90 -9.41 7.91
N THR A 99 5.32 -8.18 7.60
CA THR A 99 4.87 -6.97 8.31
C THR A 99 4.28 -5.97 7.33
N CYS A 100 3.36 -5.15 7.81
CA CYS A 100 2.89 -3.99 7.08
C CYS A 100 2.98 -2.72 7.92
N ALA A 101 3.14 -1.58 7.25
CA ALA A 101 2.98 -0.26 7.82
C ALA A 101 1.88 0.47 7.07
N SER A 102 1.04 1.20 7.80
CA SER A 102 -0.10 1.92 7.28
C SER A 102 0.02 3.41 7.55
N SER A 103 -0.38 4.20 6.56
CA SER A 103 -0.71 5.61 6.73
C SER A 103 -2.06 5.88 6.07
N VAL A 104 -2.93 6.59 6.77
CA VAL A 104 -4.26 6.94 6.28
C VAL A 104 -4.52 8.42 6.52
N ILE A 105 -4.97 9.11 5.49
CA ILE A 105 -5.62 10.41 5.60
C ILE A 105 -7.13 10.14 5.56
N VAL A 106 -7.81 10.35 6.67
CA VAL A 106 -9.27 10.18 6.78
C VAL A 106 -9.94 11.53 6.63
N LYS A 107 -11.01 11.60 5.85
CA LYS A 107 -11.78 12.83 5.59
C LYS A 107 -10.92 13.98 5.05
N TYR A 108 -10.02 13.70 4.09
CA TYR A 108 -9.24 14.75 3.44
C TYR A 108 -10.16 15.82 2.84
N GLY A 109 -9.77 17.10 2.95
CA GLY A 109 -10.58 18.22 2.47
C GLY A 109 -11.79 18.59 3.33
N ASP A 110 -12.07 17.88 4.42
CA ASP A 110 -12.97 18.37 5.48
C ASP A 110 -12.22 19.32 6.42
N ALA A 111 -12.95 20.04 7.29
CA ALA A 111 -12.36 20.99 8.24
C ALA A 111 -11.39 20.34 9.25
N ASN A 112 -11.58 19.05 9.55
CA ASN A 112 -10.78 18.30 10.52
C ASN A 112 -10.39 16.92 9.94
N PRO A 113 -9.42 16.86 9.02
CA PRO A 113 -8.89 15.58 8.55
C PRO A 113 -8.10 14.88 9.66
N ILE A 114 -8.11 13.55 9.66
CA ILE A 114 -7.36 12.76 10.63
C ILE A 114 -6.20 12.06 9.90
N LEU A 115 -5.00 12.14 10.47
CA LEU A 115 -3.86 11.34 10.06
C LEU A 115 -3.70 10.18 11.03
N ALA A 116 -3.67 8.96 10.51
CA ALA A 116 -3.48 7.74 11.29
C ALA A 116 -2.30 6.95 10.73
N PHE A 117 -1.48 6.41 11.63
CA PHE A 117 -0.33 5.56 11.30
C PHE A 117 -0.34 4.34 12.21
N ASP A 118 -0.29 3.15 11.62
CA ASP A 118 -0.35 1.89 12.36
C ASP A 118 0.58 0.85 11.74
N GLY A 119 1.13 -0.04 12.57
CA GLY A 119 1.81 -1.26 12.13
C GLY A 119 0.88 -2.47 12.14
N GLY A 120 1.23 -3.49 11.36
CA GLY A 120 0.53 -4.77 11.35
C GLY A 120 1.40 -5.97 10.96
N ILE A 121 0.88 -7.17 11.23
CA ILE A 121 1.49 -8.46 10.89
C ILE A 121 0.65 -9.12 9.79
N ILE A 122 1.32 -9.60 8.74
CA ILE A 122 0.72 -10.30 7.60
C ILE A 122 0.67 -11.80 7.91
N LYS A 123 -0.43 -12.45 7.53
CA LYS A 123 -0.65 -13.88 7.64
C LYS A 123 -1.06 -14.45 6.28
N ASN A 124 -0.57 -15.66 6.00
CA ASN A 124 -0.98 -16.49 4.86
C ASN A 124 -0.94 -15.75 3.51
N VAL A 125 0.24 -15.32 3.07
CA VAL A 125 0.41 -14.73 1.74
C VAL A 125 0.26 -15.81 0.66
N ILE A 126 -0.75 -15.66 -0.18
CA ILE A 126 -1.02 -16.55 -1.31
C ILE A 126 -0.92 -15.74 -2.59
N LYS A 127 -0.15 -16.25 -3.55
CA LYS A 127 -0.09 -15.74 -4.93
C LYS A 127 -0.73 -16.79 -5.82
N GLN A 128 -1.82 -16.42 -6.49
CA GLN A 128 -2.47 -17.25 -7.51
C GLN A 128 -1.73 -17.16 -8.84
#